data_AF-A0A8X8BGX8-F1
#
_entry.id   AF-A0A8X8BGX8-F1
#
_cell.length_a   1.000
_cell.length_b   1.000
_cell.length_c   1.000
_cell.angle_alpha   90.00
_cell.angle_beta   90.00
_cell.angle_gamma   90.00
#
_symmetry.space_group_name_H-M   'P 1'
#
loop_
_entity.id
_entity.type
_entity.pdbx_description
1 polymer ?
#
loop_
_entity_poly.entity_id
_entity_poly.type
_entity_poly.pdbx_seq_one_letter_code
_entity_poly.pdbx_strand_id
1 'polypeptide(L)'
;MKVTFKVCFCCARSFKVKSSEPPQEIKTLFDNYSKNGWMSEDEMLRFVIQVQGETHADSNYVKDIFNMLKHHGVFHPGGLHLEEFYRYLLSDFNSPLPLSGEVWQDMTQPLSHYFLYTGHNSYLTGNQFNSRSSTEPIVKALRRGVRVIELDLWPNSSGTEAEVRHGGTLTSTEDLQKCLNAVKENAFEVSDYPVVLTLEDHLNPDLQKKVAKGRIQKVFSFARSTQE
;
A
#
# COMPACT_ATOMS: atom_id res chain seq x y z
N MET A 1 -28.83 7.96 3.20
CA MET A 1 -28.02 9.21 3.26
C MET A 1 -28.07 9.89 1.89
N LYS A 2 -28.19 11.23 1.78
CA LYS A 2 -28.08 11.92 0.47
C LYS A 2 -26.65 12.40 0.31
N VAL A 3 -25.97 11.97 -0.77
CA VAL A 3 -24.63 12.47 -1.09
C VAL A 3 -24.76 13.43 -2.26
N THR A 4 -24.19 14.62 -2.10
CA THR A 4 -24.28 15.70 -3.07
C THR A 4 -22.93 15.93 -3.71
N PHE A 5 -22.86 15.77 -5.03
CA PHE A 5 -21.65 16.03 -5.80
C PHE A 5 -21.79 17.36 -6.54
N LYS A 6 -20.74 18.18 -6.49
CA LYS A 6 -20.66 19.42 -7.27
C LYS A 6 -20.22 19.06 -8.68
N VAL A 7 -21.15 19.15 -9.65
CA VAL A 7 -20.89 18.78 -11.04
C VAL A 7 -20.32 19.97 -11.83
N CYS A 8 -20.66 21.20 -11.41
CA CYS A 8 -20.07 22.46 -11.92
C CYS A 8 -20.27 23.58 -10.88
N PHE A 9 -19.68 24.77 -11.11
CA PHE A 9 -19.66 25.93 -10.22
C PHE A 9 -21.05 26.31 -9.66
N CYS A 10 -22.12 26.11 -10.44
CA CYS A 10 -23.51 26.44 -10.05
C CYS A 10 -24.44 25.23 -9.93
N CYS A 11 -23.97 24.01 -10.19
CA CYS A 11 -24.81 22.81 -10.28
C CYS A 11 -24.34 21.74 -9.30
N ALA A 12 -25.17 21.47 -8.29
CA ALA A 12 -25.01 20.35 -7.39
C ALA A 12 -26.07 19.28 -7.71
N ARG A 13 -25.64 18.02 -7.90
CA ARG A 13 -26.56 16.89 -8.02
C ARG A 13 -26.54 16.08 -6.73
N SER A 14 -27.71 15.93 -6.12
CA SER A 14 -27.90 15.05 -4.97
C SER A 14 -28.37 13.68 -5.43
N PHE A 15 -27.63 12.65 -5.09
CA PHE A 15 -28.05 11.27 -5.27
C PHE A 15 -28.59 10.75 -3.95
N LYS A 16 -29.76 10.10 -3.98
CA LYS A 16 -30.14 9.23 -2.87
C LYS A 16 -29.22 8.04 -2.95
N VAL A 17 -28.27 7.95 -2.01
CA VAL A 17 -27.60 6.67 -1.76
C VAL A 17 -28.70 5.78 -1.20
N LYS A 18 -29.19 4.83 -2.01
CA LYS A 18 -29.88 3.66 -1.47
C LYS A 18 -28.87 3.06 -0.50
N SER A 19 -29.16 3.02 0.79
CA SER A 19 -28.48 2.03 1.63
C SER A 19 -28.73 0.71 0.95
N SER A 20 -27.68 0.02 0.53
CA SER A 20 -27.85 -1.31 -0.04
C SER A 20 -28.52 -2.14 1.05
N GLU A 21 -29.78 -2.52 0.83
CA GLU A 21 -30.38 -3.52 1.71
C GLU A 21 -29.48 -4.76 1.70
N PRO A 22 -29.29 -5.42 2.84
CA PRO A 22 -28.53 -6.65 2.90
C PRO A 22 -29.02 -7.64 1.82
N PRO A 23 -28.13 -8.25 1.02
CA PRO A 23 -28.52 -9.28 0.05
C PRO A 23 -29.26 -10.44 0.71
N GLN A 24 -30.07 -11.18 -0.05
CA GLN A 24 -30.90 -12.26 0.52
C GLN A 24 -30.06 -13.35 1.19
N GLU A 25 -28.87 -13.62 0.68
CA GLU A 25 -27.90 -14.55 1.24
C GLU A 25 -27.43 -14.10 2.63
N ILE A 26 -27.21 -12.79 2.82
CA ILE A 26 -26.83 -12.20 4.11
C ILE A 26 -28.02 -12.24 5.08
N LYS A 27 -29.24 -12.01 4.62
CA LYS A 27 -30.46 -12.16 5.45
C LYS A 27 -30.59 -13.58 5.97
N THR A 28 -30.51 -14.56 5.06
CA THR A 28 -30.56 -15.99 5.42
C THR A 28 -29.44 -16.38 6.38
N LEU A 29 -28.21 -15.88 6.15
CA LEU A 29 -27.07 -16.11 7.05
C LEU A 29 -27.33 -15.53 8.45
N PHE A 30 -27.83 -14.30 8.54
CA PHE A 30 -28.20 -13.69 9.82
C PHE A 30 -29.30 -14.49 10.53
N ASP A 31 -30.35 -14.91 9.82
CA ASP A 31 -31.48 -15.66 10.38
C ASP A 31 -31.03 -17.02 10.95
N ASN A 32 -30.03 -17.68 10.33
CA ASN A 32 -29.46 -18.94 10.83
C ASN A 32 -28.72 -18.81 12.16
N TYR A 33 -28.25 -17.61 12.50
CA TYR A 33 -27.46 -17.33 13.70
C TYR A 33 -28.15 -16.37 14.67
N SER A 34 -29.38 -15.94 14.41
CA SER A 34 -30.11 -15.01 15.28
C SER A 34 -31.40 -15.63 15.82
N LYS A 35 -31.95 -15.03 16.88
CA LYS A 35 -33.27 -15.38 17.41
C LYS A 35 -34.12 -14.12 17.55
N ASN A 36 -35.40 -14.22 17.20
CA ASN A 36 -36.34 -13.11 17.31
C ASN A 36 -35.88 -11.81 16.60
N GLY A 37 -35.11 -11.95 15.51
CA GLY A 37 -34.63 -10.82 14.70
C GLY A 37 -33.42 -10.07 15.27
N TRP A 38 -32.73 -10.62 16.27
CA TRP A 38 -31.47 -10.08 16.80
C TRP A 38 -30.48 -11.19 17.17
N MET A 39 -29.20 -10.87 17.13
CA MET A 39 -28.08 -11.77 17.39
C MET A 39 -27.40 -11.38 18.71
N SER A 40 -27.42 -12.29 19.68
CA SER A 40 -26.72 -12.16 20.97
C SER A 40 -25.19 -12.29 20.83
N GLU A 41 -24.44 -11.97 21.90
CA GLU A 41 -22.98 -12.18 21.93
C GLU A 41 -22.62 -13.66 21.70
N ASP A 42 -23.33 -14.59 22.34
CA ASP A 42 -23.10 -16.04 22.16
C ASP A 42 -23.37 -16.51 20.73
N GLU A 43 -24.40 -15.93 20.09
CA GLU A 43 -24.74 -16.20 18.71
C GLU A 43 -23.71 -15.64 17.73
N MET A 44 -23.22 -14.43 17.98
CA MET A 44 -22.12 -13.84 17.22
C MET A 44 -20.84 -14.66 17.40
N LEU A 45 -20.53 -15.13 18.62
CA LEU A 45 -19.38 -16.00 18.87
C LEU A 45 -19.45 -17.28 18.03
N ARG A 46 -20.62 -17.92 17.98
CA ARG A 46 -20.83 -19.08 17.09
C ARG A 46 -20.62 -18.72 15.63
N PHE A 47 -21.12 -17.57 15.18
CA PHE A 47 -20.95 -17.11 13.80
C PHE A 47 -19.47 -16.89 13.44
N VAL A 48 -18.70 -16.16 14.25
CA VAL A 48 -17.29 -15.87 13.94
C VAL A 48 -16.44 -17.15 13.94
N ILE A 49 -16.72 -18.10 14.84
CA ILE A 49 -16.02 -19.39 14.86
C ILE A 49 -16.41 -20.26 13.65
N GLN A 50 -17.71 -20.42 13.38
CA GLN A 50 -18.20 -21.40 12.40
C GLN A 50 -18.15 -20.91 10.96
N VAL A 51 -18.29 -19.59 10.75
CA VAL A 51 -18.38 -18.99 9.41
C VAL A 51 -17.12 -18.20 9.06
N GLN A 52 -16.62 -17.36 9.96
CA GLN A 52 -15.39 -16.60 9.70
C GLN A 52 -14.13 -17.44 9.95
N GLY A 53 -14.23 -18.56 10.68
CA GLY A 53 -13.11 -19.43 10.98
C GLY A 53 -12.20 -18.92 12.11
N GLU A 54 -12.68 -17.96 12.90
CA GLU A 54 -11.94 -17.33 13.99
C GLU A 54 -11.91 -18.24 15.22
N THR A 55 -11.16 -19.34 15.13
CA THR A 55 -11.08 -20.37 16.19
C THR A 55 -10.50 -19.88 17.51
N HIS A 56 -9.83 -18.72 17.51
CA HIS A 56 -9.29 -18.06 18.69
C HIS A 56 -10.29 -17.11 19.36
N ALA A 57 -11.44 -16.84 18.75
CA ALA A 57 -12.42 -15.88 19.26
C ALA A 57 -13.00 -16.34 20.60
N ASP A 58 -13.09 -15.40 21.54
CA ASP A 58 -13.71 -15.58 22.85
C ASP A 58 -14.80 -14.51 23.09
N SER A 59 -15.36 -14.49 24.30
CA SER A 59 -16.35 -13.48 24.66
C SER A 59 -15.81 -12.05 24.62
N ASN A 60 -14.51 -11.83 24.81
CA ASN A 60 -13.93 -10.48 24.74
C ASN A 60 -13.81 -10.02 23.29
N TYR A 61 -13.39 -10.91 22.37
CA TYR A 61 -13.37 -10.65 20.93
C TYR A 61 -14.73 -10.15 20.42
N VAL A 62 -15.81 -10.83 20.82
CA VAL A 62 -17.17 -10.43 20.42
C VAL A 62 -17.62 -9.12 21.09
N LYS A 63 -17.24 -8.89 22.35
CA LYS A 63 -17.52 -7.61 23.03
C LYS A 63 -16.85 -6.44 22.32
N ASP A 64 -15.63 -6.62 21.81
CA ASP A 64 -14.93 -5.58 21.07
C ASP A 64 -15.66 -5.24 19.77
N ILE A 65 -16.16 -6.25 19.04
CA ILE A 65 -17.03 -6.05 17.86
C ILE A 65 -18.30 -5.27 18.26
N PHE A 66 -18.98 -5.69 19.32
CA PHE A 66 -20.22 -5.05 19.77
C PHE A 66 -19.96 -3.60 20.22
N ASN A 67 -18.88 -3.34 20.94
CA ASN A 67 -18.49 -2.01 21.40
C ASN A 67 -18.18 -1.08 20.23
N MET A 68 -17.51 -1.57 19.19
CA MET A 68 -17.30 -0.80 17.97
C MET A 68 -18.63 -0.39 17.32
N LEU A 69 -19.56 -1.34 17.18
CA LEU A 69 -20.85 -1.07 16.54
C LEU A 69 -21.73 -0.10 17.37
N LYS A 70 -21.58 -0.08 18.71
CA LYS A 70 -22.24 0.89 19.61
C LYS A 70 -21.92 2.34 19.28
N HIS A 71 -20.68 2.63 18.85
CA HIS A 71 -20.25 4.00 18.57
C HIS A 71 -20.96 4.64 17.35
N HIS A 72 -21.73 3.86 16.59
CA HIS A 72 -22.49 4.34 15.42
C HIS A 72 -23.98 4.65 15.70
N GLY A 73 -24.41 4.69 16.97
CA GLY A 73 -25.67 5.35 17.37
C GLY A 73 -26.96 4.55 17.16
N VAL A 74 -26.88 3.24 16.95
CA VAL A 74 -28.03 2.33 16.93
C VAL A 74 -27.65 1.12 17.77
N PHE A 75 -27.98 1.13 19.06
CA PHE A 75 -27.77 -0.05 19.90
C PHE A 75 -29.06 -0.43 20.59
N HIS A 76 -29.50 -1.65 20.31
CA HIS A 76 -30.62 -2.27 21.01
C HIS A 76 -30.08 -3.04 22.22
N PRO A 77 -30.75 -2.99 23.39
CA PRO A 77 -30.26 -3.61 24.63
C PRO A 77 -30.04 -5.13 24.57
N GLY A 78 -30.52 -5.81 23.53
CA GLY A 78 -30.46 -7.26 23.37
C GLY A 78 -29.26 -7.77 22.56
N GLY A 79 -28.92 -7.13 21.44
CA GLY A 79 -27.87 -7.61 20.53
C GLY A 79 -27.92 -6.95 19.15
N LEU A 80 -27.25 -7.54 18.16
CA LEU A 80 -27.12 -6.98 16.80
C LEU A 80 -28.35 -7.30 15.95
N HIS A 81 -28.94 -6.31 15.28
CA HIS A 81 -29.91 -6.58 14.23
C HIS A 81 -29.20 -6.79 12.89
N LEU A 82 -29.98 -7.19 11.89
CA LEU A 82 -29.50 -7.50 10.54
C LEU A 82 -28.68 -6.35 9.93
N GLU A 83 -29.06 -5.11 10.18
CA GLU A 83 -28.37 -3.93 9.66
C GLU A 83 -26.98 -3.76 10.32
N GLU A 84 -26.85 -3.93 11.63
CA GLU A 84 -25.55 -3.87 12.32
C GLU A 84 -24.66 -5.06 11.94
N PHE A 85 -25.24 -6.25 11.79
CA PHE A 85 -24.51 -7.42 11.29
C PHE A 85 -23.98 -7.18 9.86
N TYR A 86 -24.80 -6.62 8.98
CA TYR A 86 -24.35 -6.30 7.63
C TYR A 86 -23.26 -5.22 7.61
N ARG A 87 -23.34 -4.23 8.52
CA ARG A 87 -22.26 -3.25 8.70
C ARG A 87 -20.98 -3.90 9.20
N TYR A 88 -21.05 -4.84 10.13
CA TYR A 88 -19.89 -5.61 10.58
C TYR A 88 -19.20 -6.31 9.41
N LEU A 89 -19.94 -7.00 8.54
CA LEU A 89 -19.38 -7.71 7.39
C LEU A 89 -18.64 -6.79 6.40
N LEU A 90 -19.04 -5.52 6.34
CA LEU A 90 -18.42 -4.51 5.49
C LEU A 90 -17.37 -3.66 6.21
N SER A 91 -17.18 -3.87 7.51
CA SER A 91 -16.24 -3.12 8.33
C SER A 91 -14.83 -3.70 8.23
N ASP A 92 -13.84 -2.89 8.60
CA ASP A 92 -12.45 -3.34 8.65
C ASP A 92 -12.26 -4.51 9.64
N PHE A 93 -13.13 -4.65 10.65
CA PHE A 93 -13.11 -5.79 11.59
C PHE A 93 -13.41 -7.14 10.93
N ASN A 94 -14.01 -7.15 9.74
CA ASN A 94 -14.20 -8.34 8.93
C ASN A 94 -13.40 -8.27 7.62
N SER A 95 -12.26 -7.58 7.65
CA SER A 95 -11.35 -7.50 6.51
C SER A 95 -10.83 -8.90 6.16
N PRO A 96 -10.87 -9.29 4.87
CA PRO A 96 -10.27 -10.55 4.42
C PRO A 96 -8.74 -10.54 4.49
N LEU A 97 -8.15 -9.36 4.73
CA LEU A 97 -6.72 -9.17 4.93
C LEU A 97 -6.45 -8.85 6.40
N PRO A 98 -5.33 -9.34 6.99
CA PRO A 98 -4.94 -8.98 8.34
C PRO A 98 -4.94 -7.45 8.53
N LEU A 99 -5.59 -6.99 9.59
CA LEU A 99 -5.69 -5.56 9.91
C LEU A 99 -4.35 -4.96 10.33
N SER A 100 -3.49 -5.76 10.95
CA SER A 100 -2.17 -5.32 11.34
C SER A 100 -1.31 -5.19 10.08
N GLY A 101 -0.96 -3.96 9.71
CA GLY A 101 0.17 -3.67 8.81
C GLY A 101 1.53 -4.04 9.42
N GLU A 102 1.54 -4.88 10.46
CA GLU A 102 2.71 -5.36 11.17
C GLU A 102 3.34 -6.54 10.43
N VAL A 103 4.66 -6.62 10.56
CA VAL A 103 5.46 -7.66 9.94
C VAL A 103 5.41 -8.89 10.84
N TRP A 104 4.83 -9.98 10.32
CA TRP A 104 4.63 -11.23 11.06
C TRP A 104 5.53 -12.38 10.59
N GLN A 105 6.19 -12.22 9.45
CA GLN A 105 7.09 -13.23 8.89
C GLN A 105 8.46 -13.18 9.58
N ASP A 106 9.21 -14.28 9.53
CA ASP A 106 10.61 -14.26 9.95
C ASP A 106 11.41 -13.41 8.95
N MET A 107 11.96 -12.30 9.43
CA MET A 107 12.73 -11.33 8.62
C MET A 107 14.25 -11.45 8.82
N THR A 108 14.70 -12.58 9.37
CA THR A 108 16.12 -12.87 9.64
C THR A 108 16.76 -13.84 8.64
N GLN A 109 16.00 -14.36 7.67
CA GLN A 109 16.51 -15.27 6.64
C GLN A 109 17.35 -14.52 5.60
N PRO A 110 18.15 -15.22 4.78
CA PRO A 110 18.85 -14.61 3.65
C PRO A 110 17.89 -13.92 2.67
N LEU A 111 18.33 -12.80 2.06
CA LEU A 111 17.50 -12.00 1.13
C LEU A 111 16.88 -12.84 0.00
N SER A 112 17.56 -13.90 -0.46
CA SER A 112 17.08 -14.82 -1.49
C SER A 112 15.84 -15.64 -1.12
N HIS A 113 15.40 -15.60 0.14
CA HIS A 113 14.20 -16.31 0.60
C HIS A 113 12.93 -15.45 0.52
N TYR A 114 13.05 -14.18 0.14
CA TYR A 114 11.94 -13.23 0.06
C TYR A 114 11.62 -12.84 -1.38
N PHE A 115 10.34 -12.60 -1.65
CA PHE A 115 9.95 -11.85 -2.84
C PHE A 115 10.11 -10.36 -2.57
N LEU A 116 10.79 -9.65 -3.47
CA LEU A 116 10.93 -8.20 -3.39
C LEU A 116 9.90 -7.55 -4.32
N TYR A 117 9.22 -6.51 -3.83
CA TYR A 117 8.40 -5.67 -4.69
C TYR A 117 9.32 -4.77 -5.53
N THR A 118 9.38 -5.00 -6.84
CA THR A 118 10.34 -4.34 -7.73
C THR A 118 9.69 -3.29 -8.64
N GLY A 119 10.45 -2.25 -8.98
CA GLY A 119 10.18 -1.33 -10.08
C GLY A 119 11.11 -1.59 -11.25
N HIS A 120 10.63 -1.40 -12.47
CA HIS A 120 11.41 -1.48 -13.72
C HIS A 120 11.38 -0.13 -14.41
N ASN A 121 12.54 0.39 -14.85
CA ASN A 121 12.72 1.74 -15.37
C ASN A 121 12.00 2.78 -14.50
N SER A 122 12.37 2.79 -13.22
CA SER A 122 11.63 3.45 -12.13
C SER A 122 11.57 4.98 -12.26
N TYR A 123 12.32 5.54 -13.21
CA TYR A 123 12.38 6.96 -13.52
C TYR A 123 11.37 7.39 -14.61
N LEU A 124 10.75 6.46 -15.35
CA LEU A 124 9.82 6.80 -16.43
C LEU A 124 8.43 7.18 -15.91
N THR A 125 7.88 8.29 -16.41
CA THR A 125 6.52 8.75 -16.07
C THR A 125 5.44 8.08 -16.92
N GLY A 126 5.82 7.26 -17.89
CA GLY A 126 4.88 6.65 -18.84
C GLY A 126 5.52 5.54 -19.67
N ASN A 127 5.34 5.61 -21.00
CA ASN A 127 5.80 4.56 -21.92
C ASN A 127 7.34 4.52 -22.10
N GLN A 128 7.82 3.39 -22.64
CA GLN A 128 9.24 3.11 -22.83
C GLN A 128 9.91 3.89 -23.99
N PHE A 129 9.17 4.62 -24.82
CA PHE A 129 9.70 5.15 -26.08
C PHE A 129 9.89 6.67 -26.09
N ASN A 130 8.98 7.44 -25.49
CA ASN A 130 8.98 8.91 -25.60
C ASN A 130 8.41 9.63 -24.37
N SER A 131 8.20 8.91 -23.27
CA SER A 131 7.74 9.54 -22.03
C SER A 131 8.86 10.31 -21.34
N ARG A 132 8.51 11.07 -20.31
CA ARG A 132 9.49 11.81 -19.54
C ARG A 132 10.19 10.90 -18.52
N SER A 133 11.45 11.19 -18.26
CA SER A 133 12.15 10.73 -17.06
C SER A 133 11.98 11.78 -15.96
N SER A 134 11.72 11.33 -14.73
CA SER A 134 11.57 12.20 -13.56
C SER A 134 11.79 11.42 -12.25
N THR A 135 11.97 12.16 -11.15
CA THR A 135 12.02 11.59 -9.80
C THR A 135 10.64 11.24 -9.23
N GLU A 136 9.55 11.80 -9.78
CA GLU A 136 8.19 11.56 -9.28
C GLU A 136 7.80 10.06 -9.24
N PRO A 137 8.05 9.25 -10.28
CA PRO A 137 7.71 7.83 -10.24
C PRO A 137 8.55 7.05 -9.24
N ILE A 138 9.81 7.45 -9.00
CA ILE A 138 10.69 6.86 -7.97
C ILE A 138 10.08 7.08 -6.58
N VAL A 139 9.71 8.33 -6.25
CA VAL A 139 9.08 8.68 -4.97
C VAL A 139 7.77 7.91 -4.79
N LYS A 140 6.94 7.88 -5.83
CA LYS A 140 5.66 7.15 -5.81
C LYS A 140 5.85 5.65 -5.63
N ALA A 141 6.87 5.05 -6.24
CA ALA A 141 7.19 3.64 -6.09
C ALA A 141 7.60 3.32 -4.65
N LEU A 142 8.53 4.10 -4.07
CA LEU A 142 8.98 3.90 -2.70
C LEU A 142 7.85 4.04 -1.68
N ARG A 143 6.99 5.05 -1.83
CA ARG A 143 5.79 5.25 -0.98
C ARG A 143 4.73 4.16 -1.11
N ARG A 144 4.75 3.38 -2.20
CA ARG A 144 3.91 2.18 -2.37
C ARG A 144 4.55 0.91 -1.82
N GLY A 145 5.75 0.99 -1.25
CA GLY A 145 6.47 -0.14 -0.69
C GLY A 145 7.41 -0.86 -1.68
N VAL A 146 7.65 -0.33 -2.88
CA VAL A 146 8.66 -0.90 -3.80
C VAL A 146 10.03 -0.85 -3.13
N ARG A 147 10.78 -1.95 -3.17
CA ARG A 147 12.10 -2.13 -2.54
C ARG A 147 13.24 -2.25 -3.55
N VAL A 148 12.96 -2.35 -4.85
CA VAL A 148 13.99 -2.32 -5.90
C VAL A 148 13.71 -1.17 -6.86
N ILE A 149 14.66 -0.24 -6.96
CA ILE A 149 14.60 0.92 -7.85
C ILE A 149 15.69 0.77 -8.91
N GLU A 150 15.29 0.96 -10.16
CA GLU A 150 16.17 0.88 -11.32
C GLU A 150 16.52 2.26 -11.87
N LEU A 151 17.80 2.50 -12.14
CA LEU A 151 18.33 3.70 -12.78
C LEU A 151 19.29 3.33 -13.91
N ASP A 152 18.97 3.77 -15.13
CA ASP A 152 19.80 3.52 -16.31
C ASP A 152 20.74 4.69 -16.53
N LEU A 153 22.04 4.44 -16.34
CA LEU A 153 23.06 5.48 -16.34
C LEU A 153 23.65 5.64 -17.74
N TRP A 154 23.55 6.85 -18.28
CA TRP A 154 24.13 7.21 -19.56
C TRP A 154 25.02 8.45 -19.46
N PRO A 155 26.07 8.58 -20.29
CA PRO A 155 26.76 9.85 -20.43
C PRO A 155 25.81 10.90 -21.00
N ASN A 156 25.84 12.11 -20.44
CA ASN A 156 25.14 13.24 -21.03
C ASN A 156 25.72 13.61 -22.41
N SER A 157 25.09 14.55 -23.12
CA SER A 157 25.52 14.96 -24.47
C SER A 157 26.97 15.45 -24.56
N SER A 158 27.52 15.99 -23.47
CA SER A 158 28.93 16.42 -23.39
C SER A 158 29.91 15.29 -23.02
N GLY A 159 29.42 14.14 -22.55
CA GLY A 159 30.21 13.03 -22.04
C GLY A 159 30.91 13.29 -20.70
N THR A 160 30.54 14.35 -19.97
CA THR A 160 31.25 14.81 -18.75
C THR A 160 30.53 14.49 -17.45
N GLU A 161 29.24 14.20 -17.50
CA GLU A 161 28.39 13.81 -16.37
C GLU A 161 27.51 12.62 -16.76
N ALA A 162 26.99 11.92 -15.75
CA ALA A 162 26.00 10.86 -15.92
C ALA A 162 24.58 11.43 -15.75
N GLU A 163 23.66 10.94 -16.57
CA GLU A 163 22.22 11.20 -16.52
C GLU A 163 21.43 9.88 -16.48
N VAL A 164 20.16 9.96 -16.10
CA VAL A 164 19.24 8.82 -16.10
C VAL A 164 18.29 8.92 -17.28
N ARG A 165 18.21 7.87 -18.11
CA ARG A 165 17.30 7.78 -19.27
C ARG A 165 17.21 6.37 -19.82
N HIS A 166 16.16 6.08 -20.60
CA HIS A 166 16.08 4.84 -21.36
C HIS A 166 16.83 4.97 -22.69
N GLY A 167 17.96 4.28 -22.80
CA GLY A 167 18.87 4.35 -23.95
C GLY A 167 18.24 3.92 -25.26
N GLY A 168 18.66 4.54 -26.37
CA GLY A 168 18.15 4.19 -27.71
C GLY A 168 16.71 4.61 -27.98
N THR A 169 16.12 5.46 -27.12
CA THR A 169 14.74 5.93 -27.24
C THR A 169 14.65 7.46 -27.24
N LEU A 170 13.42 7.98 -27.35
CA LEU A 170 13.11 9.41 -27.29
C LEU A 170 12.66 9.86 -25.88
N THR A 171 12.84 9.03 -24.85
CA THR A 171 12.53 9.45 -23.48
C THR A 171 13.40 10.63 -23.07
N SER A 172 12.86 11.56 -22.27
CA SER A 172 13.68 12.65 -21.72
C SER A 172 14.70 12.11 -20.72
N THR A 173 15.65 12.94 -20.32
CA THR A 173 16.64 12.62 -19.28
C THR A 173 16.23 13.19 -17.93
N GLU A 174 16.79 12.66 -16.86
CA GLU A 174 16.76 13.24 -15.52
C GLU A 174 18.15 13.24 -14.89
N ASP A 175 18.41 14.20 -14.02
CA ASP A 175 19.69 14.32 -13.31
C ASP A 175 19.87 13.18 -12.29
N LEU A 176 21.02 12.51 -12.37
CA LEU A 176 21.35 11.38 -11.48
C LEU A 176 21.37 11.81 -10.00
N GLN A 177 21.88 13.00 -9.68
CA GLN A 177 21.94 13.47 -8.30
C GLN A 177 20.55 13.65 -7.70
N LYS A 178 19.59 14.16 -8.49
CA LYS A 178 18.18 14.24 -8.09
C LYS A 178 17.57 12.87 -7.86
N CYS A 179 17.79 11.89 -8.75
CA CYS A 179 17.29 10.53 -8.57
C CYS A 179 17.83 9.88 -7.28
N LEU A 180 19.14 9.99 -7.02
CA LEU A 180 19.75 9.44 -5.80
C LEU A 180 19.22 10.11 -4.53
N ASN A 181 19.00 11.43 -4.55
CA ASN A 181 18.41 12.15 -3.42
C ASN A 181 16.95 11.73 -3.18
N ALA A 182 16.15 11.59 -4.25
CA ALA A 182 14.78 11.10 -4.15
C ALA A 182 14.72 9.71 -3.53
N VAL A 183 15.65 8.81 -3.90
CA VAL A 183 15.78 7.50 -3.24
C VAL A 183 16.13 7.68 -1.76
N LYS A 184 17.18 8.44 -1.44
CA LYS A 184 17.62 8.66 -0.05
C LYS A 184 16.50 9.19 0.86
N GLU A 185 15.75 10.16 0.38
CA GLU A 185 14.71 10.85 1.16
C GLU A 185 13.47 9.99 1.40
N ASN A 186 13.21 8.98 0.56
CA ASN A 186 11.96 8.20 0.60
C ASN A 186 12.20 6.70 0.84
N ALA A 187 13.46 6.24 0.89
CA ALA A 187 13.80 4.81 0.97
C ALA A 187 13.10 4.11 2.14
N PHE A 188 12.99 4.78 3.28
CA PHE A 188 12.49 4.19 4.52
C PHE A 188 11.22 4.86 5.07
N GLU A 189 10.48 5.63 4.24
CA GLU A 189 9.28 6.36 4.70
C GLU A 189 8.14 5.41 5.11
N VAL A 190 8.01 4.27 4.45
CA VAL A 190 6.90 3.31 4.64
C VAL A 190 7.36 1.91 5.03
N SER A 191 8.67 1.68 5.13
CA SER A 191 9.26 0.38 5.45
C SER A 191 10.72 0.51 5.86
N ASP A 192 11.11 -0.14 6.96
CA ASP A 192 12.51 -0.16 7.44
C ASP A 192 13.41 -1.15 6.69
N TYR A 193 12.84 -1.99 5.82
CA TYR A 193 13.58 -3.00 5.06
C TYR A 193 14.41 -2.39 3.92
N PRO A 194 15.54 -3.03 3.56
CA PRO A 194 16.50 -2.48 2.62
C PRO A 194 15.89 -2.15 1.25
N VAL A 195 16.39 -1.08 0.66
CA VAL A 195 16.15 -0.73 -0.74
C VAL A 195 17.37 -1.15 -1.57
N VAL A 196 17.13 -1.88 -2.65
CA VAL A 196 18.14 -2.25 -3.64
C VAL A 196 18.08 -1.26 -4.80
N LEU A 197 19.21 -0.67 -5.14
CA LEU A 197 19.36 0.18 -6.31
C LEU A 197 20.05 -0.62 -7.42
N THR A 198 19.33 -0.91 -8.51
CA THR A 198 19.92 -1.50 -9.71
C THR A 198 20.39 -0.38 -10.63
N LEU A 199 21.65 -0.46 -11.04
CA LEU A 199 22.29 0.51 -11.93
C LEU A 199 22.58 -0.17 -13.26
N GLU A 200 21.84 0.19 -14.31
CA GLU A 200 22.16 -0.24 -15.66
C GLU A 200 23.23 0.71 -16.23
N ASP A 201 24.49 0.29 -16.14
CA ASP A 201 25.65 1.18 -16.34
C ASP A 201 26.18 1.17 -17.78
N HIS A 202 25.94 2.28 -18.51
CA HIS A 202 26.49 2.55 -19.84
C HIS A 202 27.61 3.60 -19.83
N LEU A 203 28.20 3.86 -18.67
CA LEU A 203 29.23 4.89 -18.50
C LEU A 203 30.63 4.37 -18.86
N ASN A 204 31.51 5.28 -19.28
CA ASN A 204 32.93 4.97 -19.40
C ASN A 204 33.61 4.91 -18.02
N PRO A 205 34.81 4.31 -17.90
CA PRO A 205 35.47 4.11 -16.59
C PRO A 205 35.72 5.38 -15.77
N ASP A 206 35.92 6.55 -16.41
CA ASP A 206 36.15 7.81 -15.70
C ASP A 206 34.85 8.35 -15.09
N LEU A 207 33.74 8.26 -15.84
CA LEU A 207 32.41 8.57 -15.34
C LEU A 207 31.97 7.59 -14.24
N GLN A 208 32.25 6.30 -14.38
CA GLN A 208 31.99 5.29 -13.34
C GLN A 208 32.66 5.68 -12.01
N LYS A 209 33.96 6.01 -12.05
CA LYS A 209 34.69 6.47 -10.86
C LYS A 209 34.07 7.74 -10.26
N LYS A 210 33.66 8.68 -11.12
CA LYS A 210 33.03 9.94 -10.71
C LYS A 210 31.66 9.72 -10.07
N VAL A 211 30.83 8.83 -10.61
CA VAL A 211 29.53 8.46 -10.05
C VAL A 211 29.70 7.75 -8.72
N ALA A 212 30.54 6.72 -8.66
CA ALA A 212 30.76 5.92 -7.46
C ALA A 212 31.25 6.80 -6.28
N LYS A 213 32.33 7.57 -6.48
CA LYS A 213 32.93 8.39 -5.41
C LYS A 213 32.25 9.73 -5.21
N GLY A 214 31.85 10.37 -6.30
CA GLY A 214 31.35 11.75 -6.32
C GLY A 214 29.86 11.88 -6.05
N ARG A 215 29.07 10.81 -6.28
CA ARG A 215 27.61 10.81 -6.14
C ARG A 215 27.16 9.76 -5.13
N ILE A 216 27.30 8.47 -5.46
CA ILE A 216 26.76 7.36 -4.65
C ILE A 216 27.31 7.38 -3.22
N GLN A 217 28.63 7.39 -3.07
CA GLN A 217 29.26 7.45 -1.74
C GLN A 217 28.85 8.71 -0.98
N LYS A 218 28.73 9.87 -1.63
CA LYS A 218 28.33 11.10 -0.93
C LYS A 218 26.88 11.07 -0.46
N VAL A 219 25.98 10.53 -1.26
CA VAL A 219 24.55 10.44 -0.92
C VAL A 219 24.33 9.45 0.22
N PHE A 220 24.92 8.25 0.12
CA PHE A 220 24.63 7.12 0.99
C PHE A 220 25.72 6.80 2.03
N SER A 221 26.80 7.58 2.15
CA SER A 221 27.86 7.34 3.16
C SER A 221 27.39 7.35 4.62
N PHE A 222 26.21 7.92 4.90
CA PHE A 222 25.56 7.84 6.21
C PHE A 222 24.50 6.72 6.33
N ALA A 223 24.17 6.06 5.22
CA ALA A 223 23.32 4.88 5.19
C ALA A 223 24.22 3.64 5.06
N ARG A 224 25.08 3.41 6.06
CA ARG A 224 25.73 2.09 6.17
C ARG A 224 24.67 1.09 6.63
N SER A 225 24.59 -0.02 5.92
CA SER A 225 23.95 -1.23 6.43
C SER A 225 24.47 -1.48 7.84
N THR A 226 23.56 -1.55 8.81
CA THR A 226 23.81 -2.30 10.03
C THR A 226 23.97 -3.75 9.61
N GLN A 227 25.20 -4.13 9.29
CA GLN A 227 25.64 -5.52 9.39
C GLN A 227 25.96 -5.74 10.86
N GLU A 228 25.06 -6.43 11.56
CA GLU A 228 25.40 -7.44 12.57
C GLU A 228 24.52 -8.66 12.29
#